data_AF-A0A7S2NQW3-F1
#
_entry.id   AF-A0A7S2NQW3-F1
#
_cell.length_a   1.000
_cell.length_b   1.000
_cell.length_c   1.000
_cell.angle_alpha   90.00
_cell.angle_beta   90.00
_cell.angle_gamma   90.00
#
_symmetry.space_group_name_H-M   'P 1'
#
loop_
_entity.id
_entity.type
_entity.pdbx_description
1 polymer ?
#
loop_
_entity_poly.entity_id
_entity_poly.type
_entity_poly.pdbx_seq_one_letter_code
_entity_poly.pdbx_strand_id
1 'polypeptide(L)'
;PALAERLADFAPASRPPIVLVMGAKGVGKSTCCRWFANALFSSAGEACFLETDLGQPELTTPGLVSLHRLRRPLLHGAPTVQHDHGKVAGFFAGGVTPATHPLLYIRCVRAAFEAYLELGQGRADGRPPPLVVNTHGWVTGFGLELVQAILGIVGAQLVIRIRSGVAAEDAASDSGPSSSGSPTKRKRNMLARSGPLAQGLLDAACAPAPGMPA
;
A
#
# COMPACT_ATOMS: atom_id res chain seq x y z
N PRO A 1 -6.28 25.86 -5.11
CA PRO A 1 -5.12 25.05 -5.56
C PRO A 1 -5.53 23.63 -5.88
N ALA A 2 -4.97 23.07 -6.95
CA ALA A 2 -5.23 21.71 -7.37
C ALA A 2 -4.63 20.72 -6.34
N LEU A 3 -5.22 19.53 -6.17
CA LEU A 3 -4.82 18.60 -5.11
C LEU A 3 -3.33 18.24 -5.16
N ALA A 4 -2.74 18.09 -6.35
CA ALA A 4 -1.33 17.75 -6.49
C ALA A 4 -0.42 18.88 -5.97
N GLU A 5 -0.78 20.15 -6.14
CA GLU A 5 -0.03 21.29 -5.61
C GLU A 5 -0.01 21.24 -4.07
N ARG A 6 -1.18 21.05 -3.46
CA ARG A 6 -1.30 20.93 -2.00
C ARG A 6 -0.52 19.77 -1.43
N LEU A 7 -0.45 18.64 -2.16
CA LEU A 7 0.32 17.49 -1.72
C LEU A 7 1.82 17.68 -1.98
N ALA A 8 2.19 18.46 -2.99
CA ALA A 8 3.58 18.82 -3.26
C ALA A 8 4.16 19.68 -2.13
N ASP A 9 3.35 20.48 -1.43
CA ASP A 9 3.78 21.24 -0.24
C ASP A 9 4.31 20.32 0.89
N PHE A 10 3.84 19.06 0.94
CA PHE A 10 4.27 18.05 1.91
C PHE A 10 5.35 17.11 1.35
N ALA A 11 5.69 17.24 0.07
CA ALA A 11 6.73 16.45 -0.57
C ALA A 11 8.03 17.28 -0.66
N PRO A 12 9.20 16.68 -0.41
CA PRO A 12 10.46 17.36 -0.75
C PRO A 12 10.47 17.68 -2.25
N ALA A 13 11.02 18.81 -2.65
CA ALA A 13 10.98 19.30 -4.04
C ALA A 13 11.42 18.26 -5.10
N SER A 14 12.28 17.33 -4.69
CA SER A 14 12.83 16.24 -5.49
C SER A 14 11.94 14.98 -5.60
N ARG A 15 10.74 14.94 -5.00
CA ARG A 15 9.85 13.78 -5.04
C ARG A 15 8.41 14.17 -5.40
N PRO A 16 7.72 13.36 -6.20
CA PRO A 16 6.30 13.59 -6.47
C PRO A 16 5.44 13.23 -5.26
N PRO A 17 4.18 13.71 -5.21
CA PRO A 17 3.21 13.28 -4.21
C PRO A 17 2.91 11.78 -4.28
N ILE A 18 2.99 11.11 -3.13
CA ILE A 18 2.65 9.70 -2.95
C ILE A 18 1.61 9.60 -1.83
N VAL A 19 0.44 9.05 -2.17
CA VAL A 19 -0.67 8.80 -1.25
C VAL A 19 -0.80 7.32 -1.01
N LEU A 20 -0.72 6.87 0.24
CA LEU A 20 -0.97 5.48 0.63
C LEU A 20 -2.33 5.38 1.34
N VAL A 21 -3.17 4.46 0.87
CA VAL A 21 -4.49 4.21 1.46
C VAL A 21 -4.48 2.87 2.18
N MET A 22 -4.88 2.88 3.46
CA MET A 22 -4.98 1.69 4.31
C MET A 22 -6.30 1.65 5.09
N GLY A 23 -6.69 0.47 5.56
CA GLY A 23 -7.99 0.25 6.19
C GLY A 23 -8.43 -1.21 6.14
N ALA A 24 -9.40 -1.58 6.97
CA ALA A 24 -9.89 -2.96 7.01
C ALA A 24 -10.51 -3.39 5.67
N LYS A 25 -10.81 -4.68 5.50
CA LYS A 25 -11.57 -5.14 4.33
C LYS A 25 -12.96 -4.47 4.30
N GLY A 26 -13.43 -4.07 3.12
CA GLY A 26 -14.79 -3.52 2.94
C GLY A 26 -15.01 -2.06 3.34
N VAL A 27 -14.00 -1.34 3.85
CA VAL A 27 -14.16 0.06 4.28
C VAL A 27 -14.15 1.09 3.14
N GLY A 28 -14.03 0.65 1.88
CA GLY A 28 -14.00 1.56 0.72
C GLY A 28 -12.61 2.07 0.30
N LYS A 29 -11.51 1.36 0.64
CA LYS A 29 -10.14 1.70 0.20
C LYS A 29 -10.02 1.92 -1.31
N SER A 30 -10.46 0.93 -2.07
CA SER A 30 -10.52 0.94 -3.54
C SER A 30 -11.21 2.20 -4.10
N THR A 31 -12.35 2.59 -3.53
CA THR A 31 -13.06 3.84 -3.87
C THR A 31 -12.25 5.09 -3.53
N CYS A 32 -11.61 5.13 -2.35
CA CYS A 32 -10.74 6.24 -1.96
C CYS A 32 -9.51 6.35 -2.87
N CYS A 33 -8.87 5.22 -3.21
CA CYS A 33 -7.76 5.16 -4.15
C CYS A 33 -8.16 5.72 -5.52
N ARG A 34 -9.34 5.32 -6.05
CA ARG A 34 -9.87 5.85 -7.31
C ARG A 34 -10.10 7.36 -7.25
N TRP A 35 -10.65 7.87 -6.15
CA TRP A 35 -10.85 9.31 -5.97
C TRP A 35 -9.52 10.09 -6.00
N PHE A 36 -8.52 9.65 -5.23
CA PHE A 36 -7.20 10.29 -5.22
C PHE A 36 -6.50 10.18 -6.59
N ALA A 37 -6.58 9.01 -7.21
CA ALA A 37 -6.01 8.78 -8.53
C ALA A 37 -6.59 9.73 -9.58
N ASN A 38 -7.92 9.91 -9.58
CA ASN A 38 -8.61 10.82 -10.49
C ASN A 38 -8.28 12.29 -10.19
N ALA A 39 -8.23 12.67 -8.91
CA ALA A 39 -7.90 14.03 -8.51
C ALA A 39 -6.44 14.42 -8.87
N LEU A 40 -5.50 13.50 -8.66
CA LEU A 40 -4.10 13.66 -9.08
C LEU A 40 -3.98 13.70 -10.61
N PHE A 41 -4.65 12.79 -11.32
CA PHE A 41 -4.66 12.76 -12.78
C PHE A 41 -5.21 14.06 -13.38
N SER A 42 -6.34 14.56 -12.87
CA SER A 42 -6.92 15.84 -13.31
C SER A 42 -6.01 17.04 -13.02
N SER A 43 -5.20 16.98 -11.96
CA SER A 43 -4.32 18.08 -11.55
C SER A 43 -2.97 18.07 -12.27
N ALA A 44 -2.38 16.91 -12.52
CA ALA A 44 -1.03 16.76 -13.05
C ALA A 44 -1.00 16.27 -14.51
N GLY A 45 -2.15 15.91 -15.09
CA GLY A 45 -2.27 15.31 -16.42
C GLY A 45 -1.88 13.83 -16.49
N GLU A 46 -1.35 13.28 -15.40
CA GLU A 46 -0.93 11.89 -15.28
C GLU A 46 -0.88 11.47 -13.80
N ALA A 47 -1.00 10.17 -13.57
CA ALA A 47 -0.85 9.57 -12.26
C ALA A 47 -0.49 8.08 -12.41
N CYS A 48 0.13 7.53 -11.39
CA CYS A 48 0.45 6.12 -11.25
C CYS A 48 -0.37 5.48 -10.13
N PHE A 49 -0.58 4.17 -10.24
CA PHE A 49 -1.31 3.38 -9.27
C PHE A 49 -0.52 2.11 -8.94
N LEU A 50 -0.10 1.97 -7.69
CA LEU A 50 0.57 0.79 -7.16
C LEU A 50 -0.42 -0.04 -6.36
N GLU A 51 -0.72 -1.23 -6.88
CA GLU A 51 -1.61 -2.19 -6.25
C GLU A 51 -0.81 -3.21 -5.45
N THR A 52 -1.08 -3.30 -4.16
CA THR A 52 -0.47 -4.27 -3.24
C THR A 52 -1.52 -5.19 -2.56
N ASP A 53 -2.82 -4.99 -2.81
CA ASP A 53 -3.87 -5.94 -2.42
C ASP A 53 -3.89 -7.14 -3.39
N LEU A 54 -3.26 -8.24 -2.96
CA LEU A 54 -3.20 -9.48 -3.73
C LEU A 54 -4.56 -10.18 -3.90
N GLY A 55 -5.53 -9.89 -3.02
CA GLY A 55 -6.80 -10.61 -2.98
C GLY A 55 -7.84 -10.00 -3.90
N GLN A 56 -7.98 -8.67 -3.85
CA GLN A 56 -8.99 -7.93 -4.61
C GLN A 56 -8.40 -6.70 -5.31
N PRO A 57 -7.46 -6.89 -6.26
CA PRO A 57 -6.85 -5.79 -6.99
C PRO A 57 -7.83 -5.05 -7.92
N GLU A 58 -7.63 -3.75 -8.11
CA GLU A 58 -8.46 -2.93 -9.02
C GLU A 58 -8.07 -3.11 -10.50
N LEU A 59 -6.77 -3.12 -10.81
CA LEU A 59 -6.25 -2.98 -12.19
C LEU A 59 -5.55 -4.24 -12.71
N THR A 60 -5.59 -5.35 -11.98
CA THR A 60 -4.87 -6.56 -12.37
C THR A 60 -5.55 -7.83 -11.86
N THR A 61 -4.96 -8.98 -12.16
CA THR A 61 -5.43 -10.29 -11.67
C THR A 61 -4.95 -10.53 -10.23
N PRO A 62 -5.73 -11.23 -9.37
CA PRO A 62 -5.29 -11.59 -8.03
C PRO A 62 -3.91 -12.27 -7.98
N GLY A 63 -3.17 -12.01 -6.90
CA GLY A 63 -1.84 -12.54 -6.64
C GLY A 63 -0.68 -11.73 -7.21
N LEU A 64 -0.97 -10.63 -7.89
CA LEU A 64 0.04 -9.71 -8.42
C LEU A 64 0.16 -8.45 -7.56
N VAL A 65 1.41 -8.08 -7.25
CA VAL A 65 1.75 -6.67 -6.99
C VAL A 65 1.95 -6.01 -8.36
N SER A 66 1.32 -4.87 -8.62
CA SER A 66 1.40 -4.25 -9.96
C SER A 66 1.45 -2.73 -9.93
N LEU A 67 2.21 -2.16 -10.87
CA LEU A 67 2.30 -0.73 -11.10
C LEU A 67 1.65 -0.40 -12.44
N HIS A 68 0.76 0.57 -12.43
CA HIS A 68 0.05 1.06 -13.62
C HIS A 68 0.26 2.56 -13.80
N ARG A 69 0.47 2.99 -15.04
CA ARG A 69 0.35 4.39 -15.46
C ARG A 69 -1.08 4.60 -15.97
N LEU A 70 -1.78 5.55 -15.37
CA LEU A 70 -3.16 5.85 -15.74
C LEU A 70 -3.19 6.61 -17.07
N ARG A 71 -3.99 6.13 -18.03
CA ARG A 71 -4.21 6.79 -19.32
C ARG A 71 -5.47 7.67 -19.35
N ARG A 72 -6.37 7.46 -18.39
CA ARG A 72 -7.64 8.17 -18.22
C ARG A 72 -8.11 8.04 -16.76
N PRO A 73 -9.11 8.84 -16.32
CA PRO A 73 -9.70 8.68 -14.99
C PRO A 73 -10.32 7.30 -14.76
N LEU A 74 -10.13 6.76 -13.56
CA LEU A 74 -10.75 5.56 -13.00
C LEU A 74 -12.21 5.82 -12.61
N LEU A 75 -13.10 5.88 -13.60
CA LEU A 75 -14.54 6.11 -13.39
C LEU A 75 -15.34 4.83 -13.15
N HIS A 76 -14.77 3.67 -13.51
CA HIS A 76 -15.38 2.35 -13.34
C HIS A 76 -14.53 1.49 -12.41
N GLY A 77 -15.13 0.49 -11.75
CA GLY A 77 -14.40 -0.49 -10.96
C GLY A 77 -13.90 -1.66 -11.81
N ALA A 78 -13.07 -2.54 -11.23
CA ALA A 78 -12.76 -3.83 -11.84
C ALA A 78 -14.03 -4.63 -12.22
N PRO A 79 -14.05 -5.40 -13.33
CA PRO A 79 -12.93 -5.74 -14.21
C PRO A 79 -12.86 -4.89 -15.49
N THR A 80 -13.78 -3.96 -15.71
CA THR A 80 -14.00 -3.31 -17.02
C THR A 80 -12.87 -2.40 -17.49
N VAL A 81 -11.89 -2.10 -16.65
CA VAL A 81 -10.83 -1.10 -16.93
C VAL A 81 -9.40 -1.66 -16.89
N GLN A 82 -9.21 -2.97 -16.65
CA GLN A 82 -7.86 -3.52 -16.41
C GLN A 82 -6.91 -3.39 -17.62
N HIS A 83 -7.44 -3.50 -18.86
CA HIS A 83 -6.63 -3.44 -20.09
C HIS A 83 -6.39 -2.01 -20.59
N ASP A 84 -7.07 -1.05 -19.98
CA ASP A 84 -7.12 0.32 -20.47
C ASP A 84 -5.98 1.19 -19.96
N HIS A 85 -5.38 0.81 -18.84
CA HIS A 85 -4.24 1.50 -18.23
C HIS A 85 -2.93 0.82 -18.63
N GLY A 86 -1.85 1.59 -18.68
CA GLY A 86 -0.54 1.06 -19.06
C GLY A 86 0.08 0.31 -17.89
N LYS A 87 0.13 -1.03 -17.94
CA LYS A 87 0.87 -1.82 -16.96
C LYS A 87 2.38 -1.58 -17.14
N VAL A 88 3.01 -0.99 -16.12
CA VAL A 88 4.46 -0.69 -16.11
C VAL A 88 5.22 -1.88 -15.55
N ALA A 89 4.75 -2.46 -14.45
CA ALA A 89 5.36 -3.62 -13.82
C ALA A 89 4.31 -4.53 -13.17
N GLY A 90 4.65 -5.80 -12.99
CA GLY A 90 3.81 -6.73 -12.25
C GLY A 90 4.57 -7.98 -11.83
N PHE A 91 4.44 -8.36 -10.56
CA PHE A 91 5.19 -9.45 -9.95
C PHE A 91 4.23 -10.39 -9.21
N PHE A 92 4.33 -11.69 -9.49
CA PHE A 92 3.56 -12.70 -8.80
C PHE A 92 4.13 -12.95 -7.40
N ALA A 93 3.31 -12.67 -6.38
CA ALA A 93 3.71 -12.77 -4.99
C ALA A 93 3.55 -14.19 -4.40
N GLY A 94 3.28 -15.20 -5.24
CA GLY A 94 3.18 -16.60 -4.82
C GLY A 94 1.83 -16.99 -4.20
N GLY A 95 0.81 -16.14 -4.26
CA GLY A 95 -0.52 -16.41 -3.73
C GLY A 95 -1.39 -15.15 -3.66
N VAL A 96 -2.67 -15.31 -3.28
CA VAL A 96 -3.65 -14.19 -3.18
C VAL A 96 -3.69 -13.53 -1.79
N THR A 97 -2.76 -13.90 -0.90
CA THR A 97 -2.62 -13.30 0.43
C THR A 97 -1.14 -13.07 0.75
N PRO A 98 -0.77 -11.90 1.32
CA PRO A 98 0.62 -11.62 1.69
C PRO A 98 1.20 -12.62 2.69
N ALA A 99 0.35 -13.30 3.47
CA ALA A 99 0.79 -14.29 4.45
C ALA A 99 1.38 -15.56 3.84
N THR A 100 1.12 -15.88 2.56
CA THR A 100 1.67 -17.09 1.94
C THR A 100 3.19 -16.99 1.79
N HIS A 101 3.68 -15.85 1.28
CA HIS A 101 5.11 -15.61 1.08
C HIS A 101 5.45 -14.14 1.40
N PRO A 102 5.51 -13.74 2.69
CA PRO A 102 5.59 -12.33 3.08
C PRO A 102 6.87 -11.64 2.62
N LEU A 103 8.02 -12.32 2.65
CA LEU A 103 9.28 -11.76 2.16
C LEU A 103 9.26 -11.58 0.64
N LEU A 104 8.67 -12.53 -0.10
CA LEU A 104 8.51 -12.39 -1.55
C LEU A 104 7.57 -11.23 -1.87
N TYR A 105 6.46 -11.12 -1.16
CA TYR A 105 5.50 -10.02 -1.30
C TYR A 105 6.18 -8.65 -1.13
N ILE A 106 6.99 -8.45 -0.08
CA ILE A 106 7.74 -7.20 0.12
C ILE A 106 8.76 -6.96 -0.99
N ARG A 107 9.49 -7.98 -1.45
CA ARG A 107 10.38 -7.86 -2.61
C ARG A 107 9.63 -7.46 -3.89
N CYS A 108 8.42 -7.98 -4.10
CA CYS A 108 7.57 -7.60 -5.23
C CYS A 108 7.13 -6.13 -5.13
N VAL A 109 6.77 -5.65 -3.94
CA VAL A 109 6.45 -4.22 -3.70
C VAL A 109 7.66 -3.34 -3.99
N ARG A 110 8.85 -3.73 -3.52
CA ARG A 110 10.09 -3.03 -3.84
C ARG A 110 10.35 -2.95 -5.34
N ALA A 111 10.34 -4.08 -6.03
CA ALA A 111 10.60 -4.13 -7.47
C ALA A 111 9.60 -3.27 -8.26
N ALA A 112 8.33 -3.25 -7.84
CA ALA A 112 7.32 -2.38 -8.44
C ALA A 112 7.58 -0.90 -8.15
N PHE A 113 8.11 -0.56 -6.97
CA PHE A 113 8.47 0.81 -6.63
C PHE A 113 9.76 1.29 -7.33
N GLU A 114 10.74 0.41 -7.52
CA GLU A 114 11.95 0.71 -8.32
C GLU A 114 11.58 1.02 -9.79
N ALA A 115 10.72 0.18 -10.39
CA ALA A 115 10.15 0.44 -11.71
C ALA A 115 9.37 1.77 -11.79
N TYR A 116 8.78 2.21 -10.67
CA TYR A 116 8.15 3.53 -10.58
C TYR A 116 9.18 4.67 -10.59
N LEU A 117 10.28 4.54 -9.84
CA LEU A 117 11.34 5.55 -9.81
C LEU A 117 12.01 5.72 -11.18
N GLU A 118 12.17 4.63 -11.93
CA GLU A 118 12.71 4.65 -13.30
C GLU A 118 11.89 5.53 -14.26
N LEU A 119 10.57 5.68 -14.03
CA LEU A 119 9.73 6.57 -14.84
C LEU A 119 10.16 8.04 -14.74
N GLY A 120 10.90 8.42 -13.68
CA GLY A 120 11.44 9.77 -13.50
C GLY A 120 12.74 10.03 -14.25
N GLN A 121 13.56 9.00 -14.51
CA GLN A 121 14.94 9.16 -15.02
C GLN A 121 15.02 9.79 -16.41
N GLY A 122 13.97 9.66 -17.23
CA GLY A 122 13.89 10.25 -18.57
C GLY A 122 13.17 11.60 -18.66
N ARG A 123 12.81 12.21 -17.53
CA ARG A 123 11.95 13.40 -17.49
C ARG A 123 12.75 14.65 -17.16
N ALA A 124 12.33 15.78 -17.70
CA ALA A 124 13.02 17.07 -17.54
C ALA A 124 13.15 17.51 -16.08
N ASP A 125 12.17 17.17 -15.23
CA ASP A 125 12.18 17.45 -13.80
C ASP A 125 12.71 16.27 -12.95
N GLY A 126 13.12 15.17 -13.59
CA GLY A 126 13.67 13.98 -12.95
C GLY A 126 12.68 13.22 -12.06
N ARG A 127 11.38 13.55 -12.09
CA ARG A 127 10.38 13.02 -11.15
C ARG A 127 9.37 12.13 -11.85
N PRO A 128 9.04 10.96 -11.28
CA PRO A 128 7.93 10.17 -11.80
C PRO A 128 6.57 10.86 -11.52
N PRO A 129 5.49 10.43 -12.18
CA PRO A 129 4.15 10.97 -11.94
C PRO A 129 3.69 10.77 -10.48
N PRO A 130 2.71 11.54 -9.96
CA PRO A 130 2.12 11.29 -8.64
C PRO A 130 1.61 9.85 -8.49
N LEU A 131 1.71 9.27 -7.29
CA LEU A 131 1.43 7.86 -7.04
C LEU A 131 0.32 7.66 -6.00
N VAL A 132 -0.61 6.77 -6.29
CA VAL A 132 -1.55 6.22 -5.30
C VAL A 132 -1.18 4.76 -5.01
N VAL A 133 -1.06 4.41 -3.74
CA VAL A 133 -0.73 3.06 -3.26
C VAL A 133 -1.95 2.47 -2.56
N ASN A 134 -2.53 1.41 -3.14
CA ASN A 134 -3.57 0.62 -2.49
C ASN A 134 -2.93 -0.51 -1.67
N THR A 135 -3.43 -0.74 -0.44
CA THR A 135 -2.93 -1.77 0.47
C THR A 135 -3.97 -2.82 0.82
N HIS A 136 -3.51 -4.00 1.21
CA HIS A 136 -4.38 -5.09 1.68
C HIS A 136 -5.18 -4.70 2.94
N GLY A 137 -6.28 -5.42 3.19
CA GLY A 137 -7.22 -5.11 4.28
C GLY A 137 -6.79 -5.47 5.70
N TRP A 138 -5.52 -5.82 5.96
CA TRP A 138 -5.10 -6.31 7.29
C TRP A 138 -4.46 -5.18 8.09
N VAL A 139 -5.17 -4.68 9.09
CA VAL A 139 -4.82 -3.43 9.80
C VAL A 139 -4.27 -3.61 11.21
N THR A 140 -4.04 -4.85 11.63
CA THR A 140 -3.53 -5.23 12.96
C THR A 140 -2.47 -6.33 12.86
N GLY A 141 -1.66 -6.46 13.91
CA GLY A 141 -0.63 -7.50 14.02
C GLY A 141 0.31 -7.52 12.81
N PHE A 142 0.56 -8.73 12.29
CA PHE A 142 1.45 -8.93 11.15
C PHE A 142 1.05 -8.16 9.88
N GLY A 143 -0.26 -7.97 9.65
CA GLY A 143 -0.73 -7.15 8.53
C GLY A 143 -0.28 -5.69 8.62
N LEU A 144 -0.24 -5.15 9.84
CA LEU A 144 0.24 -3.79 10.06
C LEU A 144 1.75 -3.68 9.83
N GLU A 145 2.53 -4.70 10.20
CA GLU A 145 3.97 -4.76 9.92
C GLU A 145 4.27 -4.74 8.42
N LEU A 146 3.47 -5.47 7.62
CA LEU A 146 3.57 -5.42 6.16
C LEU A 146 3.27 -4.02 5.61
N VAL A 147 2.22 -3.36 6.09
CA VAL A 147 1.90 -1.97 5.68
C VAL A 147 3.01 -1.00 6.08
N GLN A 148 3.64 -1.19 7.23
CA GLN A 148 4.80 -0.39 7.65
C GLN A 148 6.01 -0.61 6.75
N ALA A 149 6.28 -1.85 6.33
CA ALA A 149 7.33 -2.14 5.35
C ALA A 149 7.05 -1.48 3.99
N ILE A 150 5.80 -1.55 3.51
CA ILE A 150 5.38 -0.84 2.27
C ILE A 150 5.61 0.67 2.44
N LEU A 151 5.20 1.25 3.57
CA LEU A 151 5.40 2.68 3.84
C LEU A 151 6.89 3.06 3.85
N GLY A 152 7.75 2.21 4.40
CA GLY A 152 9.20 2.40 4.39
C GLY A 152 9.81 2.32 2.98
N ILE A 153 9.26 1.49 2.11
CA ILE A 153 9.68 1.40 0.69
C ILE A 153 9.24 2.65 -0.08
N VAL A 154 7.96 3.01 0.01
CA VAL A 154 7.39 4.06 -0.86
C VAL A 154 7.62 5.47 -0.34
N GLY A 155 7.86 5.64 0.97
CA GLY A 155 8.06 6.94 1.59
C GLY A 155 6.88 7.90 1.39
N ALA A 156 5.65 7.42 1.54
CA ALA A 156 4.44 8.19 1.26
C ALA A 156 4.32 9.45 2.13
N GLN A 157 3.95 10.58 1.52
CA GLN A 157 3.76 11.85 2.23
C GLN A 157 2.39 11.94 2.89
N LEU A 158 1.38 11.29 2.31
CA LEU A 158 0.03 11.23 2.87
C LEU A 158 -0.40 9.79 3.08
N VAL A 159 -0.75 9.46 4.33
CA VAL A 159 -1.33 8.16 4.69
C VAL A 159 -2.79 8.34 5.08
N ILE A 160 -3.69 7.74 4.32
CA ILE A 160 -5.13 7.75 4.59
C ILE A 160 -5.51 6.43 5.25
N ARG A 161 -5.95 6.50 6.51
CA ARG A 161 -6.51 5.35 7.24
C ARG A 161 -8.03 5.44 7.30
N ILE A 162 -8.70 4.58 6.55
CA ILE A 162 -10.16 4.48 6.58
C ILE A 162 -10.59 3.52 7.70
N ARG A 163 -11.46 4.01 8.58
CA ARG A 163 -12.04 3.25 9.69
C ARG A 163 -13.50 2.88 9.38
N SER A 164 -13.91 1.68 9.78
CA SER A 164 -15.32 1.32 9.86
C SER A 164 -15.99 2.15 10.96
N GLY A 165 -17.19 2.68 10.70
CA GLY A 165 -17.98 3.42 11.69
C GLY A 165 -18.60 2.55 12.79
N VAL A 166 -18.42 1.22 12.73
CA VAL A 166 -18.85 0.33 13.82
C VAL A 166 -17.77 0.33 14.91
N ALA A 167 -17.94 1.31 15.80
CA ALA A 167 -17.45 1.51 17.16
C ALA A 167 -16.09 0.93 17.58
N ALA A 168 -15.22 1.85 17.99
CA ALA A 168 -14.19 1.63 18.99
C ALA A 168 -14.83 1.39 20.38
N GLU A 169 -15.51 0.27 20.59
CA GLU A 169 -16.13 -0.09 21.89
C GLU A 169 -15.55 -1.33 22.59
N ASP A 170 -14.40 -1.87 22.14
CA ASP A 170 -13.70 -2.94 22.87
C ASP A 170 -12.39 -2.47 23.54
N ALA A 171 -12.20 -1.15 23.72
CA ALA A 171 -10.96 -0.58 24.28
C ALA A 171 -11.15 0.17 25.61
N ALA A 172 -12.35 0.16 26.21
CA ALA A 172 -12.62 0.88 27.46
C ALA A 172 -13.50 0.08 28.43
N SER A 173 -13.01 -1.06 28.91
CA SER A 173 -13.47 -1.66 30.17
C SER A 173 -12.37 -2.55 30.77
N ASP A 174 -11.35 -1.92 31.35
CA ASP A 174 -10.53 -2.59 32.37
C ASP A 174 -10.33 -1.66 33.57
N SER A 175 -11.28 -1.73 34.49
CA SER A 175 -11.12 -1.36 35.89
C SER A 175 -12.01 -2.30 36.72
N GLY A 176 -11.40 -3.34 37.28
CA GLY A 176 -12.08 -4.41 38.06
C GLY A 176 -12.58 -3.95 39.45
N PRO A 177 -12.76 -4.84 40.45
CA PRO A 177 -12.54 -6.30 40.48
C PRO A 177 -13.72 -7.13 41.03
N SER A 178 -13.81 -8.42 40.69
CA SER A 178 -14.08 -9.49 41.69
C SER A 178 -13.95 -10.91 41.12
N SER A 179 -13.37 -11.74 41.97
CA SER A 179 -13.09 -13.18 41.96
C SER A 179 -14.05 -14.13 41.23
N SER A 180 -13.50 -14.99 40.36
CA SER A 180 -13.45 -16.47 40.51
C SER A 180 -13.03 -17.13 39.19
N GLY A 181 -12.18 -18.15 39.28
CA GLY A 181 -11.31 -18.58 38.19
C GLY A 181 -11.94 -19.41 37.07
N SER A 182 -11.50 -19.11 35.85
CA SER A 182 -11.23 -20.10 34.79
C SER A 182 -10.03 -19.61 33.97
N PRO A 183 -9.14 -20.48 33.44
CA PRO A 183 -7.92 -20.04 32.79
C PRO A 183 -8.23 -19.52 31.38
N THR A 184 -8.53 -18.22 31.26
CA THR A 184 -8.62 -17.56 29.96
C THR A 184 -7.21 -17.45 29.37
N LYS A 185 -7.02 -18.04 28.18
CA LYS A 185 -5.78 -17.94 27.39
C LYS A 185 -5.39 -16.46 27.25
N ARG A 186 -4.35 -16.04 27.98
CA ARG A 186 -3.68 -14.75 27.79
C ARG A 186 -3.33 -14.58 26.31
N LYS A 187 -4.01 -13.67 25.61
CA LYS A 187 -3.61 -13.22 24.27
C LYS A 187 -2.28 -12.47 24.40
N ARG A 188 -1.17 -13.20 24.24
CA ARG A 188 0.17 -12.63 24.11
C ARG A 188 0.30 -11.96 22.74
N ASN A 189 -0.11 -10.69 22.62
CA ASN A 189 0.10 -9.90 21.40
C ASN A 189 0.93 -8.62 21.65
N MET A 190 1.94 -8.71 22.52
CA MET A 190 3.13 -7.87 22.39
C MET A 190 4.20 -8.69 21.67
N LEU A 191 4.09 -8.78 20.34
CA LEU A 191 5.23 -9.15 19.52
C LEU A 191 6.20 -7.97 19.57
N ALA A 192 7.30 -8.16 20.29
CA ALA A 192 8.45 -7.27 20.21
C ALA A 192 8.88 -7.20 18.74
N ARG A 193 9.18 -5.98 18.26
CA ARG A 193 9.64 -5.65 16.90
C ARG A 193 10.97 -6.31 16.48
N SER A 194 11.45 -7.28 17.24
CA SER A 194 12.79 -7.86 17.19
C SER A 194 12.80 -9.33 16.76
N GLY A 195 11.71 -9.82 16.15
CA GLY A 195 11.67 -11.17 15.59
C GLY A 195 12.42 -11.28 14.24
N PRO A 196 12.97 -12.46 13.89
CA PRO A 196 13.68 -12.68 12.61
C PRO A 196 12.87 -12.29 11.37
N LEU A 197 11.54 -12.42 11.43
CA LEU A 197 10.65 -12.04 10.35
C LEU A 197 10.57 -10.51 10.19
N ALA A 198 10.50 -9.75 11.29
CA ALA A 198 10.49 -8.29 11.23
C ALA A 198 11.82 -7.75 10.69
N GLN A 199 12.95 -8.33 11.11
CA GLN A 199 14.25 -8.02 10.53
C GLN A 199 14.30 -8.41 9.04
N GLY A 200 13.81 -9.60 8.69
CA GLY A 200 13.74 -10.05 7.30
C GLY A 200 12.84 -9.17 6.42
N LEU A 201 11.79 -8.56 6.97
CA LEU A 201 10.96 -7.58 6.26
C LEU A 201 11.71 -6.26 6.03
N LEU A 202 12.52 -5.82 7.00
CA LEU A 202 13.39 -4.65 6.85
C LEU A 202 14.50 -4.92 5.85
N ASP A 203 15.10 -6.10 5.87
CA ASP A 203 16.16 -6.50 4.94
C ASP A 203 15.58 -6.68 3.52
N ALA A 204 14.41 -7.32 3.39
CA ALA A 204 13.70 -7.46 2.11
C ALA A 204 13.16 -6.12 1.60
N ALA A 205 12.86 -5.18 2.51
CA ALA A 205 12.77 -3.79 2.14
C ALA A 205 14.16 -3.36 1.67
N CYS A 206 15.22 -3.23 2.43
CA CYS A 206 16.48 -2.63 1.94
C CYS A 206 17.20 -3.33 0.75
N ALA A 207 16.94 -4.59 0.45
CA ALA A 207 17.63 -5.37 -0.58
C ALA A 207 17.19 -5.05 -2.03
N PRO A 208 18.07 -5.14 -3.03
CA PRO A 208 17.73 -4.91 -4.44
C PRO A 208 16.75 -5.97 -4.98
N ALA A 209 15.90 -5.59 -5.95
CA ALA A 209 14.93 -6.51 -6.55
C ALA A 209 15.59 -7.72 -7.24
N PRO A 210 14.97 -8.92 -7.15
CA PRO A 210 15.46 -10.09 -7.85
C PRO A 210 15.22 -9.95 -9.37
N GLY A 211 16.30 -9.94 -10.16
CA GLY A 211 16.24 -10.06 -11.62
C GLY A 211 16.60 -8.80 -12.44
N MET A 212 17.16 -7.75 -11.84
CA MET A 212 17.79 -6.66 -12.61
C MET A 212 19.27 -6.99 -12.92
N PRO A 213 19.76 -6.74 -14.15
CA PRO A 213 21.20 -6.78 -14.42
C PRO A 213 21.90 -5.66 -13.64
N ALA A 214 23.08 -5.98 -13.11
CA ALA A 214 23.96 -5.04 -12.39
C ALA A 214 24.49 -3.93 -13.31
#